data_AF-A0A951J378-F1
#
_entry.id   AF-A0A951J378-F1
#
_cell.length_a   1.000
_cell.length_b   1.000
_cell.length_c   1.000
_cell.angle_alpha   90.00
_cell.angle_beta   90.00
_cell.angle_gamma   90.00
#
_symmetry.space_group_name_H-M   'P 1'
#
loop_
_entity.id
_entity.type
_entity.pdbx_description
1 polymer ?
#
loop_
_entity_poly.entity_id
_entity_poly.type
_entity_poly.pdbx_seq_one_letter_code
_entity_poly.pdbx_strand_id
1 'polypeptide(L)'
;MKKVLIPAALLFTIWGTYAQVGIGTIKPNSSAQLDVVSSNSGILIPRVKLKSTIDGTTIENGNVNSMLVFNTATAENLVPGYYYWYNDKWLRVINAEDLSGLKQGTQSTSLLVDKGNLQLTDNEGNIISISISSLNIVTKLVNNQNGTYTYTNEEGIAVTLDVKDSVIKNFQEILNDDDVLNELIRKLQGSTVSGNLIFNGTTFKYSDNEGNSQTLTLAELVKTHETLTTLTKGNAGTYTYKSENNSEVVIDVVGDVSSNFDSIANNPAVLEKLKSIIKSSEGPVTFDGTAFKYSDSEGNSQTLTLAELVKTHETLTTLTKGNAGTYT
;
A
#
# COMPACT_ATOMS: atom_id res chain seq x y z
N MET A 1 32.34 -96.05 93.08
CA MET A 1 32.53 -95.59 91.69
C MET A 1 32.07 -94.13 91.54
N LYS A 2 32.82 -93.15 92.04
CA LYS A 2 32.55 -91.71 91.85
C LYS A 2 33.88 -90.97 92.03
N LYS A 3 34.15 -89.93 91.22
CA LYS A 3 35.24 -88.92 91.31
C LYS A 3 36.36 -88.91 90.26
N VAL A 4 36.26 -89.61 89.13
CA VAL A 4 37.21 -89.42 87.98
C VAL A 4 36.57 -88.73 86.76
N LEU A 5 35.27 -88.42 86.80
CA LEU A 5 34.58 -87.76 85.68
C LEU A 5 34.87 -86.25 85.55
N ILE A 6 35.31 -85.57 86.61
CA ILE A 6 35.49 -84.11 86.61
C ILE A 6 36.78 -83.66 85.90
N PRO A 7 37.95 -84.31 86.10
CA PRO A 7 39.17 -83.96 85.35
C PRO A 7 39.06 -84.26 83.85
N ALA A 8 38.35 -85.33 83.49
CA ALA A 8 38.14 -85.73 82.09
C ALA A 8 37.20 -84.77 81.34
N ALA A 9 36.18 -84.22 82.02
CA ALA A 9 35.29 -83.23 81.42
C ALA A 9 35.96 -81.87 81.16
N LEU A 10 36.96 -81.48 81.97
CA LEU A 10 37.68 -80.22 81.82
C LEU A 10 38.66 -80.22 80.63
N LEU A 11 39.11 -81.39 80.18
CA LEU A 11 40.03 -81.51 79.04
C LEU A 11 39.33 -81.43 77.66
N PHE A 12 38.00 -81.62 77.62
CA PHE A 12 37.24 -81.65 76.36
C PHE A 12 36.60 -80.30 75.96
N THR A 13 36.77 -79.23 76.75
CA THR A 13 36.14 -77.92 76.47
C THR A 13 37.06 -76.91 75.76
N ILE A 14 38.24 -77.32 75.30
CA ILE A 14 39.21 -76.42 74.65
C ILE A 14 39.10 -76.55 73.12
N TRP A 15 37.92 -76.24 72.56
CA TRP A 15 37.75 -76.14 71.11
C TRP A 15 37.60 -74.66 70.71
N GLY A 16 38.61 -74.11 70.03
CA GLY A 16 38.45 -72.93 69.18
C GLY A 16 38.97 -71.58 69.70
N THR A 17 40.20 -71.50 70.23
CA THR A 17 40.85 -70.18 70.35
C THR A 17 41.39 -69.75 68.99
N TYR A 18 40.72 -68.80 68.32
CA TYR A 18 41.29 -68.10 67.16
C TYR A 18 42.40 -67.17 67.65
N ALA A 19 43.64 -67.42 67.24
CA ALA A 19 44.76 -66.55 67.55
C ALA A 19 44.95 -65.53 66.41
N GLN A 20 44.66 -64.27 66.70
CA GLN A 20 45.11 -63.12 65.91
C GLN A 20 46.64 -62.99 65.99
N VAL A 21 47.29 -62.64 64.88
CA VAL A 21 48.75 -62.52 64.84
C VAL A 21 49.13 -61.11 65.28
N GLY A 22 49.74 -60.99 66.45
CA GLY A 22 50.38 -59.76 66.92
C GLY A 22 51.88 -59.82 66.73
N ILE A 23 52.47 -58.83 66.06
CA ILE A 23 53.91 -58.64 66.01
C ILE A 23 54.22 -57.33 66.72
N GLY A 24 54.95 -57.40 67.84
CA GLY A 24 55.25 -56.23 68.68
C GLY A 24 54.09 -55.78 69.61
N THR A 25 53.00 -56.55 69.69
CA THR A 25 51.90 -56.33 70.66
C THR A 25 51.36 -57.65 71.21
N ILE A 26 51.05 -57.68 72.50
CA ILE A 26 50.39 -58.83 73.17
C ILE A 26 48.86 -58.76 73.11
N LYS A 27 48.31 -57.60 72.72
CA LYS A 27 46.87 -57.38 72.55
C LYS A 27 46.62 -56.76 71.17
N PRO A 28 46.66 -57.58 70.10
CA PRO A 28 46.30 -57.12 68.76
C PRO A 28 44.88 -56.52 68.74
N ASN A 29 44.67 -55.56 67.85
CA ASN A 29 43.34 -55.02 67.60
C ASN A 29 42.36 -56.16 67.21
N SER A 30 41.20 -56.23 67.86
CA SER A 30 40.22 -57.30 67.65
C SER A 30 39.64 -57.36 66.23
N SER A 31 39.79 -56.28 65.46
CA SER A 31 39.36 -56.20 64.06
C SER A 31 40.47 -56.53 63.06
N ALA A 32 41.67 -56.91 63.52
CA ALA A 32 42.82 -57.19 62.66
C ALA A 32 43.27 -58.66 62.77
N GLN A 33 43.42 -59.32 61.61
CA GLN A 33 44.00 -60.66 61.56
C GLN A 33 45.54 -60.64 61.76
N LEU A 34 46.18 -59.53 61.38
CA LEU A 34 47.58 -59.21 61.62
C LEU A 34 47.68 -57.77 62.12
N ASP A 35 48.25 -57.58 63.31
CA ASP A 35 48.54 -56.28 63.90
C ASP A 35 50.05 -56.17 64.16
N VAL A 36 50.69 -55.16 63.56
CA VAL A 36 52.14 -54.95 63.66
C VAL A 36 52.39 -53.60 64.30
N VAL A 37 52.93 -53.61 65.52
CA VAL A 37 53.19 -52.40 66.31
C VAL A 37 54.70 -52.24 66.52
N SER A 38 55.24 -51.12 66.04
CA SER A 38 56.63 -50.71 66.27
C SER A 38 56.74 -49.18 66.22
N SER A 39 57.66 -48.61 66.99
CA SER A 39 57.96 -47.16 66.96
C SER A 39 59.08 -46.80 65.98
N ASN A 40 59.82 -47.78 65.47
CA ASN A 40 61.04 -47.56 64.67
C ASN A 40 61.28 -48.58 63.55
N SER A 41 60.37 -49.53 63.34
CA SER A 41 60.47 -50.57 62.31
C SER A 41 59.20 -50.61 61.46
N GLY A 42 59.35 -50.95 60.17
CA GLY A 42 58.24 -51.08 59.22
C GLY A 42 57.99 -52.53 58.78
N ILE A 43 57.07 -52.71 57.84
CA ILE A 43 56.77 -54.00 57.22
C ILE A 43 57.36 -54.03 55.80
N LEU A 44 58.18 -55.04 55.50
CA LEU A 44 58.57 -55.34 54.12
C LEU A 44 57.52 -56.25 53.48
N ILE A 45 56.73 -55.68 52.57
CA ILE A 45 55.86 -56.43 51.68
C ILE A 45 56.73 -57.23 50.69
N PRO A 46 56.31 -58.46 50.27
CA PRO A 46 57.06 -59.26 49.31
C PRO A 46 57.49 -58.47 48.07
N ARG A 47 58.80 -58.45 47.82
CA ARG A 47 59.40 -57.77 46.66
C ARG A 47 59.48 -58.76 45.51
N VAL A 48 58.67 -58.52 44.48
CA VAL A 48 58.45 -59.44 43.38
C VAL A 48 58.88 -58.78 42.07
N LYS A 49 59.45 -59.54 41.13
CA LYS A 49 59.78 -59.06 39.79
C LYS A 49 58.66 -59.46 38.83
N LEU A 50 57.60 -58.66 38.78
CA LEU A 50 56.46 -58.93 37.89
C LEU A 50 56.88 -58.77 36.42
N LYS A 51 56.27 -59.55 35.53
CA LYS A 51 56.54 -59.52 34.09
C LYS A 51 55.65 -58.53 33.34
N SER A 52 54.40 -58.36 33.79
CA SER A 52 53.41 -57.46 33.22
C SER A 52 52.29 -57.17 34.22
N THR A 53 51.37 -56.27 33.88
CA THR A 53 50.16 -55.98 34.66
C THR A 53 49.15 -57.12 34.68
N ILE A 54 49.33 -58.17 33.87
CA ILE A 54 48.45 -59.36 33.84
C ILE A 54 49.22 -60.62 34.25
N ASP A 55 50.37 -60.47 34.92
CA ASP A 55 51.23 -61.58 35.31
C ASP A 55 50.57 -62.46 36.39
N GLY A 56 49.92 -63.54 35.93
CA GLY A 56 49.31 -64.58 36.76
C GLY A 56 50.26 -65.70 37.19
N THR A 57 51.55 -65.63 36.85
CA THR A 57 52.47 -66.79 36.96
C THR A 57 53.62 -66.59 37.91
N THR A 58 54.04 -65.35 38.15
CA THR A 58 55.20 -65.07 39.02
C THR A 58 54.96 -65.45 40.48
N ILE A 59 53.69 -65.51 40.92
CA ILE A 59 53.30 -66.11 42.19
C ILE A 59 52.86 -67.55 41.92
N GLU A 60 53.63 -68.53 42.42
CA GLU A 60 53.50 -69.95 42.03
C GLU A 60 52.14 -70.58 42.33
N ASN A 61 51.46 -70.15 43.40
CA ASN A 61 50.15 -70.67 43.81
C ASN A 61 48.97 -69.84 43.28
N GLY A 62 49.22 -69.01 42.25
CA GLY A 62 48.23 -68.12 41.66
C GLY A 62 47.99 -66.85 42.49
N ASN A 63 47.44 -65.85 41.83
CA ASN A 63 47.13 -64.56 42.42
C ASN A 63 45.69 -64.56 42.96
N VAL A 64 45.48 -63.92 44.11
CA VAL A 64 44.17 -63.80 44.75
C VAL A 64 43.83 -62.32 44.92
N ASN A 65 42.56 -61.95 44.77
CA ASN A 65 42.14 -60.56 44.95
C ASN A 65 42.59 -60.02 46.31
N SER A 66 43.06 -58.77 46.33
CA SER A 66 43.66 -58.09 47.49
C SER A 66 45.08 -58.54 47.88
N MET A 67 45.74 -59.41 47.10
CA MET A 67 47.15 -59.74 47.30
C MET A 67 48.02 -58.51 47.01
N LEU A 68 48.89 -58.10 47.96
CA LEU A 68 49.76 -56.93 47.84
C LEU A 68 51.23 -57.35 47.68
N VAL A 69 51.91 -56.77 46.69
CA VAL A 69 53.35 -56.96 46.44
C VAL A 69 54.03 -55.63 46.15
N PHE A 70 55.34 -55.56 46.38
CA PHE A 70 56.17 -54.48 45.84
C PHE A 70 56.84 -54.96 44.55
N ASN A 71 56.43 -54.43 43.41
CA ASN A 71 57.07 -54.72 42.14
C ASN A 71 58.45 -54.05 42.07
N THR A 72 59.43 -54.79 41.56
CA THR A 72 60.82 -54.34 41.35
C THR A 72 61.21 -54.23 39.88
N ALA A 73 60.37 -54.69 38.95
CA ALA A 73 60.64 -54.65 37.52
C ALA A 73 60.23 -53.32 36.88
N THR A 74 60.88 -52.97 35.79
CA THR A 74 60.45 -51.91 34.86
C THR A 74 60.13 -52.55 33.51
N ALA A 75 58.93 -52.30 32.98
CA ALA A 75 58.44 -52.71 31.67
C ALA A 75 57.43 -51.67 31.13
N GLU A 76 56.91 -51.87 29.91
CA GLU A 76 56.09 -50.89 29.16
C GLU A 76 54.94 -50.26 29.97
N ASN A 77 54.29 -51.02 30.85
CA ASN A 77 53.20 -50.54 31.71
C ASN A 77 53.39 -50.91 33.19
N LEU A 78 54.65 -51.10 33.58
CA LEU A 78 55.00 -51.58 34.91
C LEU A 78 56.22 -50.82 35.40
N VAL A 79 56.06 -50.07 36.49
CA VAL A 79 57.15 -49.37 37.17
C VAL A 79 57.31 -49.90 38.59
N PRO A 80 58.49 -49.77 39.22
CA PRO A 80 58.66 -50.13 40.63
C PRO A 80 57.66 -49.43 41.54
N GLY A 81 57.09 -50.16 42.50
CA GLY A 81 56.07 -49.64 43.42
C GLY A 81 55.14 -50.72 43.97
N TYR A 82 54.14 -50.30 44.75
CA TYR A 82 53.16 -51.21 45.33
C TYR A 82 52.06 -51.56 44.33
N TYR A 83 51.76 -52.85 44.18
CA TYR A 83 50.68 -53.36 43.34
C TYR A 83 49.82 -54.33 44.14
N TYR A 84 48.52 -54.30 43.89
CA TYR A 84 47.61 -55.31 44.38
C TYR A 84 46.90 -56.04 43.24
N TRP A 85 46.62 -57.32 43.43
CA TRP A 85 45.86 -58.10 42.46
C TRP A 85 44.37 -57.85 42.61
N TYR A 86 43.69 -57.53 41.51
CA TYR A 86 42.24 -57.38 41.47
C TYR A 86 41.69 -57.57 40.06
N ASN A 87 40.74 -58.49 39.88
CA ASN A 87 40.10 -58.79 38.59
C ASN A 87 41.13 -59.12 37.48
N ASP A 88 41.94 -60.14 37.72
CA ASP A 88 42.93 -60.69 36.79
C ASP A 88 44.03 -59.72 36.32
N LYS A 89 44.33 -58.71 37.14
CA LYS A 89 45.38 -57.73 36.88
C LYS A 89 46.02 -57.19 38.16
N TRP A 90 47.28 -56.79 38.03
CA TRP A 90 48.03 -56.00 38.99
C TRP A 90 47.68 -54.52 38.82
N LEU A 91 47.05 -53.92 39.83
CA LEU A 91 46.76 -52.50 39.91
C LEU A 91 47.78 -51.81 40.81
N ARG A 92 48.38 -50.72 40.31
CA ARG A 92 49.33 -49.92 41.09
C ARG A 92 48.60 -49.08 42.12
N VAL A 93 49.15 -48.99 43.32
CA VAL A 93 48.75 -47.97 44.30
C VAL A 93 49.46 -46.66 43.92
N ILE A 94 48.68 -45.66 43.49
CA ILE A 94 49.19 -44.38 43.02
C ILE A 94 49.24 -43.34 44.16
N ASN A 95 50.22 -42.44 44.10
CA ASN A 95 50.32 -41.27 44.99
C ASN A 95 50.11 -39.94 44.22
N ALA A 96 50.19 -38.81 44.92
CA ALA A 96 49.99 -37.49 44.31
C ALA A 96 51.05 -37.15 43.23
N GLU A 97 52.27 -37.67 43.36
CA GLU A 97 53.34 -37.48 42.37
C GLU A 97 53.05 -38.27 41.10
N ASP A 98 52.51 -39.49 41.22
CA ASP A 98 52.06 -40.29 40.07
C ASP A 98 50.91 -39.60 39.30
N LEU A 99 50.11 -38.78 39.97
CA LEU A 99 49.01 -38.00 39.36
C LEU A 99 49.49 -36.75 38.62
N SER A 100 50.70 -36.25 38.93
CA SER A 100 51.24 -35.03 38.32
C SER A 100 51.40 -35.14 36.79
N GLY A 101 51.67 -36.34 36.28
CA GLY A 101 51.76 -36.62 34.85
C GLY A 101 50.42 -36.69 34.12
N LEU A 102 49.28 -36.70 34.83
CA LEU A 102 47.93 -36.80 34.26
C LEU A 102 47.23 -35.44 34.07
N LYS A 103 47.79 -34.34 34.60
CA LYS A 103 47.34 -32.95 34.32
C LYS A 103 47.99 -32.36 33.05
N GLN A 104 48.25 -33.19 32.05
CA GLN A 104 48.86 -32.76 30.78
C GLN A 104 47.80 -32.39 29.73
N GLY A 105 46.95 -31.43 30.07
CA GLY A 105 46.09 -30.75 29.11
C GLY A 105 46.39 -29.26 29.18
N THR A 106 46.75 -28.66 28.05
CA THR A 106 46.92 -27.22 27.89
C THR A 106 45.67 -26.49 28.40
N GLN A 107 45.79 -25.77 29.51
CA GLN A 107 44.70 -24.99 30.11
C GLN A 107 44.85 -23.52 29.73
N SER A 108 43.77 -22.88 29.29
CA SER A 108 43.76 -21.45 29.05
C SER A 108 43.97 -20.68 30.36
N THR A 109 44.93 -19.75 30.36
CA THR A 109 45.24 -18.89 31.51
C THR A 109 44.74 -17.47 31.32
N SER A 110 44.65 -16.98 30.08
CA SER A 110 44.12 -15.64 29.79
C SER A 110 43.43 -15.55 28.43
N LEU A 111 42.48 -14.61 28.35
CA LEU A 111 41.81 -14.18 27.12
C LEU A 111 41.93 -12.65 27.05
N LEU A 112 42.62 -12.14 26.04
CA LEU A 112 42.88 -10.71 25.87
C LEU A 112 42.60 -10.28 24.44
N VAL A 113 42.36 -8.97 24.28
CA VAL A 113 42.33 -8.32 22.96
C VAL A 113 43.62 -7.52 22.81
N ASP A 114 44.44 -7.87 21.81
CA ASP A 114 45.66 -7.14 21.48
C ASP A 114 45.74 -6.85 19.98
N LYS A 115 45.98 -5.58 19.62
CA LYS A 115 46.17 -5.10 18.23
C LYS A 115 45.13 -5.63 17.23
N GLY A 116 43.87 -5.70 17.62
CA GLY A 116 42.77 -6.15 16.75
C GLY A 116 42.63 -7.67 16.63
N ASN A 117 43.29 -8.44 17.48
CA ASN A 117 43.15 -9.89 17.57
C ASN A 117 42.64 -10.30 18.95
N LEU A 118 41.86 -11.39 18.99
CA LEU A 118 41.52 -12.09 20.21
C LEU A 118 42.60 -13.16 20.46
N GLN A 119 43.27 -13.06 21.60
CA GLN A 119 44.38 -13.91 21.97
C GLN A 119 44.03 -14.76 23.19
N LEU A 120 44.22 -16.07 23.07
CA LEU A 120 44.17 -17.04 24.15
C LEU A 120 45.60 -17.43 24.50
N THR A 121 46.00 -17.26 25.75
CA THR A 121 47.28 -17.76 26.26
C THR A 121 47.03 -18.99 27.11
N ASP A 122 47.84 -20.03 26.95
CA ASP A 122 47.77 -21.22 27.78
C ASP A 122 48.67 -21.15 29.02
N ASN A 123 48.74 -22.25 29.78
CA ASN A 123 49.58 -22.39 30.96
C ASN A 123 51.06 -22.66 30.65
N GLU A 124 51.42 -22.83 29.39
CA GLU A 124 52.79 -22.98 28.89
C GLU A 124 53.31 -21.68 28.24
N GLY A 125 52.43 -20.67 28.09
CA GLY A 125 52.72 -19.38 27.48
C GLY A 125 52.52 -19.34 25.96
N ASN A 126 51.98 -20.39 25.34
CA ASN A 126 51.65 -20.36 23.92
C ASN A 126 50.41 -19.49 23.68
N ILE A 127 50.43 -18.73 22.58
CA ILE A 127 49.35 -17.83 22.21
C ILE A 127 48.68 -18.32 20.94
N ILE A 128 47.36 -18.55 21.01
CA ILE A 128 46.49 -18.73 19.85
C ILE A 128 45.82 -17.39 19.58
N SER A 129 45.96 -16.89 18.35
CA SER A 129 45.47 -15.57 17.95
C SER A 129 44.54 -15.68 16.75
N ILE A 130 43.34 -15.13 16.87
CA ILE A 130 42.39 -14.97 15.76
C ILE A 130 42.11 -13.48 15.54
N SER A 131 42.05 -13.03 14.28
CA SER A 131 41.72 -11.64 14.00
C SER A 131 40.25 -11.36 14.31
N ILE A 132 40.00 -10.27 15.02
CA ILE A 132 38.63 -9.79 15.30
C ILE A 132 37.95 -9.41 13.98
N SER A 133 38.71 -8.94 12.97
CA SER A 133 38.18 -8.68 11.63
C SER A 133 37.60 -9.93 10.96
N SER A 134 38.13 -11.11 11.25
CA SER A 134 37.60 -12.39 10.75
C SER A 134 36.36 -12.87 11.50
N LEU A 135 36.07 -12.29 12.67
CA LEU A 135 34.87 -12.53 13.46
C LEU A 135 33.77 -11.49 13.19
N ASN A 136 34.14 -10.33 12.66
CA ASN A 136 33.22 -9.24 12.39
C ASN A 136 32.49 -9.50 11.06
N ILE A 137 31.26 -10.00 11.13
CA ILE A 137 30.37 -10.10 9.97
C ILE A 137 29.75 -8.73 9.71
N VAL A 138 30.27 -8.03 8.69
CA VAL A 138 29.84 -6.66 8.37
C VAL A 138 28.70 -6.71 7.37
N THR A 139 27.49 -6.33 7.81
CA THR A 139 26.42 -5.93 6.89
C THR A 139 26.71 -4.56 6.31
N LYS A 140 26.35 -4.34 5.05
CA LYS A 140 26.55 -3.04 4.38
C LYS A 140 25.23 -2.52 3.84
N LEU A 141 24.97 -1.22 4.02
CA LEU A 141 23.90 -0.50 3.33
C LEU A 141 24.51 0.62 2.49
N VAL A 142 24.30 0.59 1.18
CA VAL A 142 24.84 1.56 0.22
C VAL A 142 23.70 2.36 -0.40
N ASN A 143 23.79 3.68 -0.36
CA ASN A 143 22.94 4.56 -1.16
C ASN A 143 23.50 4.66 -2.58
N ASN A 144 22.72 4.24 -3.57
CA ASN A 144 23.14 4.22 -4.97
C ASN A 144 22.95 5.58 -5.69
N GLN A 145 22.55 6.64 -4.97
CA GLN A 145 22.33 8.00 -5.45
C GLN A 145 21.27 8.14 -6.55
N ASN A 146 20.52 7.09 -6.84
CA ASN A 146 19.46 7.05 -7.84
C ASN A 146 18.08 6.76 -7.23
N GLY A 147 17.95 6.83 -5.91
CA GLY A 147 16.72 6.48 -5.17
C GLY A 147 16.61 5.00 -4.78
N THR A 148 17.65 4.20 -5.03
CA THR A 148 17.74 2.81 -4.55
C THR A 148 18.84 2.66 -3.50
N TYR A 149 18.69 1.65 -2.64
CA TYR A 149 19.69 1.25 -1.66
C TYR A 149 20.04 -0.22 -1.87
N THR A 150 21.33 -0.56 -1.73
CA THR A 150 21.77 -1.95 -1.75
C THR A 150 22.14 -2.37 -0.34
N TYR A 151 21.36 -3.29 0.22
CA TYR A 151 21.70 -3.99 1.46
C TYR A 151 22.49 -5.25 1.11
N THR A 152 23.59 -5.52 1.83
CA THR A 152 24.36 -6.75 1.72
C THR A 152 24.44 -7.39 3.09
N ASN A 153 23.93 -8.62 3.18
CA ASN A 153 23.94 -9.39 4.43
C ASN A 153 25.32 -9.99 4.73
N GLU A 154 25.42 -10.71 5.84
CA GLU A 154 26.64 -11.33 6.35
C GLU A 154 27.18 -12.44 5.43
N GLU A 155 26.32 -13.03 4.60
CA GLU A 155 26.69 -14.05 3.60
C GLU A 155 27.15 -13.43 2.27
N GLY A 156 27.16 -12.10 2.16
CA GLY A 156 27.51 -11.39 0.94
C GLY A 156 26.38 -11.32 -0.10
N ILE A 157 25.17 -11.74 0.26
CA ILE A 157 23.99 -11.67 -0.61
C ILE A 157 23.47 -10.22 -0.62
N ALA A 158 23.36 -9.66 -1.81
CA ALA A 158 22.87 -8.30 -2.01
C ALA A 158 21.38 -8.27 -2.39
N VAL A 159 20.64 -7.35 -1.76
CA VAL A 159 19.24 -7.04 -2.05
C VAL A 159 19.12 -5.55 -2.36
N THR A 160 18.47 -5.22 -3.48
CA THR A 160 18.16 -3.84 -3.86
C THR A 160 16.80 -3.43 -3.33
N LEU A 161 16.77 -2.33 -2.58
CA LEU A 161 15.58 -1.66 -2.09
C LEU A 161 15.29 -0.45 -2.99
N ASP A 162 14.21 -0.50 -3.76
CA ASP A 162 13.78 0.62 -4.61
C ASP A 162 12.73 1.47 -3.89
N VAL A 163 13.16 2.63 -3.39
CA VAL A 163 12.27 3.55 -2.67
C VAL A 163 11.32 4.24 -3.65
N LYS A 164 11.74 4.54 -4.88
CA LYS A 164 10.88 5.23 -5.87
C LYS A 164 9.74 4.33 -6.30
N ASP A 165 10.05 3.08 -6.62
CA ASP A 165 9.03 2.08 -6.97
C ASP A 165 8.06 1.85 -5.80
N SER A 166 8.58 1.79 -4.56
CA SER A 166 7.74 1.68 -3.36
C SER A 166 6.80 2.88 -3.19
N VAL A 167 7.28 4.11 -3.41
CA VAL A 167 6.46 5.32 -3.34
C VAL A 167 5.39 5.31 -4.44
N ILE A 168 5.74 4.90 -5.66
CA ILE A 168 4.77 4.83 -6.78
C ILE A 168 3.68 3.80 -6.49
N LYS A 169 4.05 2.61 -6.01
CA LYS A 169 3.08 1.54 -5.71
C LYS A 169 2.13 1.90 -4.59
N ASN A 170 2.61 2.61 -3.57
CA ASN A 170 1.81 3.01 -2.41
C ASN A 170 1.28 4.46 -2.52
N PHE A 171 1.33 5.07 -3.71
CA PHE A 171 1.07 6.50 -3.88
C PHE A 171 -0.34 6.92 -3.41
N GLN A 172 -1.34 6.08 -3.62
CA GLN A 172 -2.71 6.35 -3.16
C GLN A 172 -2.81 6.40 -1.63
N GLU A 173 -2.15 5.48 -0.93
CA GLU A 173 -2.12 5.47 0.54
C GLU A 173 -1.36 6.68 1.08
N ILE A 174 -0.24 7.04 0.44
CA ILE A 174 0.56 8.22 0.78
C ILE A 174 -0.27 9.51 0.65
N LEU A 175 -1.15 9.63 -0.35
CA LEU A 175 -2.01 10.80 -0.50
C LEU A 175 -3.21 10.84 0.46
N ASN A 176 -3.57 9.71 1.07
CA ASN A 176 -4.64 9.65 2.07
C ASN A 176 -4.15 10.04 3.48
N ASP A 177 -2.84 10.23 3.65
CA ASP A 177 -2.27 10.79 4.86
C ASP A 177 -2.55 12.31 4.90
N ASP A 178 -3.26 12.76 5.95
CA ASP A 178 -3.69 14.15 6.09
C ASP A 178 -2.51 15.14 6.10
N ASP A 179 -1.36 14.77 6.68
CA ASP A 179 -0.19 15.65 6.72
C ASP A 179 0.43 15.80 5.34
N VAL A 180 0.57 14.70 4.59
CA VAL A 180 1.05 14.73 3.20
C VAL A 180 0.09 15.51 2.31
N LEU A 181 -1.21 15.28 2.45
CA LEU A 181 -2.24 15.97 1.68
C LEU A 181 -2.24 17.48 1.97
N ASN A 182 -2.18 17.87 3.24
CA ASN A 182 -2.14 19.27 3.65
C ASN A 182 -0.84 19.96 3.22
N GLU A 183 0.30 19.28 3.31
CA GLU A 183 1.58 19.81 2.83
C GLU A 183 1.57 19.97 1.31
N LEU A 184 1.02 19.00 0.57
CA LEU A 184 0.85 19.10 -0.88
C LEU A 184 -0.07 20.27 -1.23
N ILE A 185 -1.21 20.40 -0.55
CA ILE A 185 -2.12 21.53 -0.70
C ILE A 185 -1.39 22.85 -0.43
N ARG A 186 -0.61 22.95 0.65
CA ARG A 186 0.14 24.16 1.00
C ARG A 186 1.23 24.50 0.00
N LYS A 187 1.96 23.50 -0.52
CA LYS A 187 2.99 23.66 -1.56
C LYS A 187 2.37 24.07 -2.88
N LEU A 188 1.21 23.53 -3.21
CA LEU A 188 0.46 23.87 -4.42
C LEU A 188 -0.33 25.18 -4.28
N GLN A 189 -0.68 25.60 -3.07
CA GLN A 189 -1.22 26.92 -2.77
C GLN A 189 -0.15 27.98 -3.07
N GLY A 190 -0.28 28.63 -4.22
CA GLY A 190 0.69 29.60 -4.73
C GLY A 190 1.68 29.03 -5.75
N SER A 191 1.63 27.73 -6.05
CA SER A 191 2.28 27.18 -7.23
C SER A 191 1.43 27.53 -8.46
N THR A 192 1.97 28.36 -9.33
CA THR A 192 1.39 28.70 -10.63
C THR A 192 1.53 27.53 -11.59
N VAL A 193 0.74 26.48 -11.40
CA VAL A 193 0.34 25.66 -12.54
C VAL A 193 -0.57 26.53 -13.39
N SER A 194 0.03 27.21 -14.36
CA SER A 194 -0.69 27.92 -15.41
C SER A 194 -1.80 26.99 -15.93
N GLY A 195 -3.06 27.37 -15.69
CA GLY A 195 -4.23 26.59 -16.14
C GLY A 195 -5.16 25.98 -15.08
N ASN A 196 -4.84 26.01 -13.77
CA ASN A 196 -5.82 25.53 -12.78
C ASN A 196 -6.96 26.54 -12.59
N LEU A 197 -8.13 26.20 -13.16
CA LEU A 197 -9.38 26.94 -13.05
C LEU A 197 -10.17 26.42 -11.85
N ILE A 198 -10.33 27.25 -10.81
CA ILE A 198 -11.16 26.91 -9.65
C ILE A 198 -12.54 27.53 -9.85
N PHE A 199 -13.58 26.70 -9.96
CA PHE A 199 -14.97 27.15 -10.02
C PHE A 199 -15.69 26.86 -8.71
N ASN A 200 -16.19 27.91 -8.06
CA ASN A 200 -16.91 27.81 -6.78
C ASN A 200 -18.44 27.99 -6.93
N GLY A 201 -18.98 27.77 -8.13
CA GLY A 201 -20.39 27.93 -8.45
C GLY A 201 -20.77 29.32 -8.97
N THR A 202 -19.99 30.37 -8.68
CA THR A 202 -20.28 31.75 -9.11
C THR A 202 -19.10 32.45 -9.77
N THR A 203 -17.88 32.09 -9.39
CA THR A 203 -16.63 32.72 -9.86
C THR A 203 -15.63 31.67 -10.31
N PHE A 204 -14.91 32.01 -11.37
CA PHE A 204 -13.71 31.33 -11.83
C PHE A 204 -12.49 32.06 -11.29
N LYS A 205 -11.62 31.36 -10.57
CA LYS A 205 -10.31 31.87 -10.17
C LYS A 205 -9.22 31.12 -10.91
N TYR A 206 -8.29 31.85 -11.51
CA TYR A 206 -7.12 31.29 -12.18
C TYR A 206 -5.90 32.18 -11.93
N SER A 207 -4.70 31.65 -12.08
CA SER A 207 -3.47 32.45 -12.11
C SER A 207 -3.10 32.76 -13.56
N ASP A 208 -2.78 34.02 -13.86
CA ASP A 208 -2.27 34.41 -15.17
C ASP A 208 -0.81 33.95 -15.40
N ASN A 209 -0.26 34.29 -16.57
CA ASN A 209 1.09 33.92 -16.98
C ASN A 209 2.20 34.57 -16.13
N GLU A 210 1.86 35.58 -15.33
CA GLU A 210 2.76 36.26 -14.39
C GLU A 210 2.56 35.77 -12.96
N GLY A 211 1.60 34.86 -12.75
CA GLY A 211 1.29 34.25 -11.48
C GLY A 211 0.31 35.02 -10.61
N ASN A 212 -0.26 36.12 -11.10
CA ASN A 212 -1.23 36.90 -10.35
C ASN A 212 -2.58 36.17 -10.36
N SER A 213 -3.28 36.17 -9.22
CA SER A 213 -4.63 35.62 -9.14
C SER A 213 -5.61 36.54 -9.85
N GLN A 214 -6.25 36.01 -10.87
CA GLN A 214 -7.36 36.63 -11.58
C GLN A 214 -8.68 36.01 -11.11
N THR A 215 -9.73 36.82 -11.03
CA THR A 215 -11.09 36.38 -10.73
C THR A 215 -12.01 36.87 -11.83
N LEU A 216 -12.81 35.96 -12.36
CA LEU A 216 -13.80 36.24 -13.41
C LEU A 216 -15.14 35.63 -13.00
N THR A 217 -16.21 36.39 -13.07
CA THR A 217 -17.55 35.87 -12.79
C THR A 217 -18.19 35.31 -14.06
N LEU A 218 -19.07 34.31 -13.92
CA LEU A 218 -19.85 33.82 -15.06
C LEU A 218 -20.71 34.94 -15.69
N ALA A 219 -21.20 35.87 -14.87
CA ALA A 219 -21.98 37.01 -15.32
C ALA A 219 -21.18 37.97 -16.23
N GLU A 220 -19.91 38.24 -15.92
CA GLU A 220 -19.03 39.05 -16.77
C GLU A 220 -18.71 38.35 -18.09
N LEU A 221 -18.45 37.04 -18.06
CA LEU A 221 -18.19 36.25 -19.27
C LEU A 221 -19.41 36.22 -20.21
N VAL A 222 -20.60 36.03 -19.65
CA VAL A 222 -21.86 36.04 -20.41
C VAL A 222 -22.11 37.43 -20.99
N LYS A 223 -21.98 38.50 -20.18
CA LYS A 223 -22.24 39.88 -20.63
C LYS A 223 -21.31 40.32 -21.76
N THR A 224 -20.06 39.85 -21.80
CA THR A 224 -19.10 40.20 -22.86
C THR A 224 -19.36 39.49 -24.18
N HIS A 225 -20.11 38.39 -24.18
CA HIS A 225 -20.40 37.58 -25.37
C HIS A 225 -21.90 37.53 -25.70
N GLU A 226 -22.72 38.25 -24.94
CA GLU A 226 -24.14 38.40 -25.23
C GLU A 226 -24.31 39.25 -26.49
N THR A 227 -25.01 38.71 -27.47
CA THR A 227 -25.32 39.41 -28.71
C THR A 227 -26.66 40.13 -28.57
N LEU A 228 -26.71 41.40 -28.97
CA LEU A 228 -27.92 42.22 -28.90
C LEU A 228 -28.56 42.34 -30.29
N THR A 229 -29.75 41.78 -30.47
CA THR A 229 -30.61 42.05 -31.63
C THR A 229 -31.56 43.21 -31.33
N THR A 230 -31.83 44.09 -32.28
CA THR A 230 -32.79 45.19 -32.11
C THR A 230 -33.79 45.24 -33.26
N LEU A 231 -35.00 45.72 -32.96
CA LEU A 231 -36.01 46.08 -33.95
C LEU A 231 -36.44 47.51 -33.66
N THR A 232 -36.07 48.44 -34.54
CA THR A 232 -36.35 49.86 -34.37
C THR A 232 -37.44 50.29 -35.34
N LYS A 233 -38.43 51.04 -34.82
CA LYS A 233 -39.50 51.60 -35.64
C LYS A 233 -38.97 52.83 -36.38
N GLY A 234 -39.11 52.82 -37.70
CA GLY A 234 -38.79 53.96 -38.57
C GLY A 234 -40.01 54.83 -38.84
N ASN A 235 -39.92 55.62 -39.93
CA ASN A 235 -41.00 56.48 -40.40
C ASN A 235 -41.86 55.76 -41.45
N ALA A 236 -43.09 56.24 -41.66
CA ALA A 236 -43.96 55.80 -42.75
C ALA A 236 -44.15 54.26 -42.88
N GLY A 237 -44.16 53.52 -41.76
CA GLY A 237 -44.40 52.07 -41.75
C GLY A 237 -43.16 51.19 -41.97
N THR A 238 -41.96 51.78 -41.97
CA THR A 238 -40.69 51.04 -42.03
C THR A 238 -40.21 50.61 -40.65
N TYR A 239 -39.49 49.49 -40.60
CA TYR A 239 -38.80 48.98 -39.41
C TYR A 239 -37.40 48.51 -39.79
N THR A 240 -36.40 48.78 -38.95
CA THR A 240 -35.05 48.25 -39.16
C THR A 240 -34.78 47.18 -38.12
N TYR A 241 -34.60 45.95 -38.58
CA TYR A 241 -34.08 44.86 -37.77
C TYR A 241 -32.56 44.85 -37.88
N LYS A 242 -31.87 44.91 -36.74
CA LYS A 242 -30.42 44.73 -36.66
C LYS A 242 -30.12 43.40 -35.99
N SER A 243 -29.50 42.50 -36.74
CA SER A 243 -29.07 41.20 -36.27
C SER A 243 -27.79 41.28 -35.43
N GLU A 244 -27.48 40.18 -34.75
CA GLU A 244 -26.27 39.99 -33.93
C GLU A 244 -24.95 40.20 -34.66
N ASN A 245 -24.91 40.00 -35.99
CA ASN A 245 -23.73 40.22 -36.81
C ASN A 245 -23.62 41.66 -37.35
N ASN A 246 -24.43 42.59 -36.80
CA ASN A 246 -24.59 43.97 -37.25
C ASN A 246 -25.18 44.16 -38.66
N SER A 247 -25.68 43.11 -39.32
CA SER A 247 -26.43 43.27 -40.56
C SER A 247 -27.81 43.86 -40.27
N GLU A 248 -28.17 44.85 -41.07
CA GLU A 248 -29.46 45.52 -40.98
C GLU A 248 -30.37 45.10 -42.14
N VAL A 249 -31.61 44.79 -41.80
CA VAL A 249 -32.68 44.52 -42.76
C VAL A 249 -33.77 45.56 -42.55
N VAL A 250 -34.07 46.31 -43.61
CA VAL A 250 -35.20 47.23 -43.62
C VAL A 250 -36.44 46.46 -44.05
N ILE A 251 -37.43 46.43 -43.18
CA ILE A 251 -38.76 45.89 -43.42
C ILE A 251 -39.63 47.10 -43.81
N ASP A 252 -39.97 47.20 -45.08
CA ASP A 252 -40.89 48.21 -45.58
C ASP A 252 -42.29 47.60 -45.76
N VAL A 253 -43.09 47.68 -44.70
CA VAL A 253 -44.44 47.11 -44.71
C VAL A 253 -45.32 47.76 -45.78
N VAL A 254 -45.15 49.07 -46.01
CA VAL A 254 -45.97 49.81 -46.99
C VAL A 254 -45.53 49.48 -48.40
N GLY A 255 -44.22 49.40 -48.64
CA GLY A 255 -43.64 48.95 -49.91
C GLY A 255 -44.01 47.50 -50.24
N ASP A 256 -43.96 46.59 -49.27
CA ASP A 256 -44.34 45.18 -49.43
C ASP A 256 -45.83 45.04 -49.78
N VAL A 257 -46.71 45.77 -49.08
CA VAL A 257 -48.14 45.78 -49.40
C VAL A 257 -48.39 46.35 -50.80
N SER A 258 -47.68 47.41 -51.17
CA SER A 258 -47.85 48.06 -52.48
C SER A 258 -47.35 47.18 -53.63
N SER A 259 -46.19 46.54 -53.47
CA SER A 259 -45.58 45.67 -54.48
C SER A 259 -46.34 44.36 -54.68
N ASN A 260 -46.94 43.83 -53.60
CA ASN A 260 -47.74 42.60 -53.65
C ASN A 260 -49.24 42.88 -53.82
N PHE A 261 -49.64 44.12 -54.12
CA PHE A 261 -51.05 44.54 -54.09
C PHE A 261 -51.96 43.68 -54.96
N ASP A 262 -51.54 43.31 -56.18
CA ASP A 262 -52.36 42.47 -57.06
C ASP A 262 -52.63 41.09 -56.46
N SER A 263 -51.64 40.49 -55.82
CA SER A 263 -51.81 39.20 -55.14
C SER A 263 -52.72 39.34 -53.92
N ILE A 264 -52.57 40.44 -53.16
CA ILE A 264 -53.41 40.74 -52.00
C ILE A 264 -54.86 40.98 -52.44
N ALA A 265 -55.09 41.77 -53.48
CA ALA A 265 -56.41 42.13 -53.98
C ALA A 265 -57.14 40.93 -54.61
N ASN A 266 -56.40 39.99 -55.22
CA ASN A 266 -56.96 38.76 -55.79
C ASN A 266 -57.19 37.65 -54.76
N ASN A 267 -56.79 37.82 -53.50
CA ASN A 267 -57.13 36.87 -52.44
C ASN A 267 -58.66 36.83 -52.23
N PRO A 268 -59.31 35.66 -52.26
CA PRO A 268 -60.77 35.56 -52.17
C PRO A 268 -61.37 36.24 -50.94
N ALA A 269 -60.72 36.15 -49.77
CA ALA A 269 -61.22 36.76 -48.55
C ALA A 269 -61.10 38.30 -48.58
N VAL A 270 -60.04 38.83 -49.19
CA VAL A 270 -59.88 40.28 -49.41
C VAL A 270 -60.88 40.77 -50.44
N LEU A 271 -61.07 40.02 -51.53
CA LEU A 271 -62.02 40.33 -52.59
C LEU A 271 -63.48 40.36 -52.07
N GLU A 272 -63.88 39.41 -51.22
CA GLU A 272 -65.22 39.44 -50.60
C GLU A 272 -65.41 40.66 -49.70
N LYS A 273 -64.37 41.06 -48.94
CA LYS A 273 -64.40 42.31 -48.17
C LYS A 273 -64.47 43.54 -49.08
N LEU A 274 -63.69 43.60 -50.15
CA LEU A 274 -63.74 44.69 -51.12
C LEU A 274 -65.12 44.77 -51.81
N LYS A 275 -65.71 43.63 -52.19
CA LYS A 275 -67.09 43.56 -52.71
C LYS A 275 -68.10 44.06 -51.69
N SER A 276 -67.94 43.76 -50.40
CA SER A 276 -68.84 44.28 -49.35
C SER A 276 -68.74 45.80 -49.22
N ILE A 277 -67.53 46.37 -49.32
CA ILE A 277 -67.29 47.81 -49.30
C ILE A 277 -67.90 48.46 -50.56
N ILE A 278 -67.69 47.86 -51.74
CA ILE A 278 -68.27 48.35 -53.00
C ILE A 278 -69.80 48.23 -53.00
N LYS A 279 -70.39 47.19 -52.40
CA LYS A 279 -71.85 47.07 -52.23
C LYS A 279 -72.44 48.12 -51.29
N SER A 280 -71.67 48.62 -50.34
CA SER A 280 -72.08 49.75 -49.47
C SER A 280 -72.00 51.12 -50.16
N SER A 281 -71.50 51.18 -51.40
CA SER A 281 -71.61 52.33 -52.32
C SER A 281 -72.53 51.97 -53.47
N GLU A 282 -73.35 52.90 -53.99
CA GLU A 282 -74.17 52.64 -55.18
C GLU A 282 -73.25 52.18 -56.34
N GLY A 283 -73.56 51.03 -56.96
CA GLY A 283 -72.67 50.39 -57.93
C GLY A 283 -72.46 51.21 -59.21
N PRO A 284 -71.41 50.94 -60.01
CA PRO A 284 -71.14 51.67 -61.24
C PRO A 284 -72.31 51.52 -62.23
N VAL A 285 -72.79 52.64 -62.77
CA VAL A 285 -73.84 52.66 -63.80
C VAL A 285 -73.22 52.28 -65.15
N THR A 286 -73.77 51.25 -65.79
CA THR A 286 -73.39 50.81 -67.15
C THR A 286 -74.53 51.07 -68.14
N PHE A 287 -74.24 51.43 -69.39
CA PHE A 287 -75.24 51.66 -70.43
C PHE A 287 -74.98 50.75 -71.63
N ASP A 288 -75.95 49.89 -71.96
CA ASP A 288 -75.81 48.89 -73.03
C ASP A 288 -76.37 49.35 -74.39
N GLY A 289 -76.68 50.65 -74.52
CA GLY A 289 -77.32 51.22 -75.69
C GLY A 289 -78.84 51.26 -75.61
N THR A 290 -79.45 50.50 -74.69
CA THR A 290 -80.91 50.44 -74.50
C THR A 290 -81.37 50.74 -73.08
N ALA A 291 -80.56 50.39 -72.07
CA ALA A 291 -80.88 50.62 -70.67
C ALA A 291 -79.63 50.96 -69.83
N PHE A 292 -79.84 51.76 -68.79
CA PHE A 292 -78.87 51.92 -67.71
C PHE A 292 -79.05 50.78 -66.70
N LYS A 293 -77.94 50.14 -66.32
CA LYS A 293 -77.91 49.06 -65.34
C LYS A 293 -76.95 49.42 -64.21
N TYR A 294 -77.41 49.32 -62.98
CA TYR A 294 -76.61 49.54 -61.77
C TYR A 294 -77.06 48.58 -60.67
N SER A 295 -76.27 48.48 -59.60
CA SER A 295 -76.70 47.80 -58.39
C SER A 295 -77.03 48.85 -57.33
N ASP A 296 -78.19 48.75 -56.72
CA ASP A 296 -78.54 49.59 -55.58
C ASP A 296 -77.69 49.25 -54.34
N SER A 297 -77.87 50.01 -53.26
CA SER A 297 -77.16 49.84 -51.98
C SER A 297 -77.42 48.49 -51.29
N GLU A 298 -78.39 47.72 -51.74
CA GLU A 298 -78.70 46.37 -51.28
C GLU A 298 -78.09 45.29 -52.19
N GLY A 299 -77.44 45.71 -53.28
CA GLY A 299 -76.80 44.84 -54.26
C GLY A 299 -77.76 44.25 -55.29
N ASN A 300 -79.01 44.71 -55.34
CA ASN A 300 -79.98 44.26 -56.34
C ASN A 300 -79.73 44.94 -57.68
N SER A 301 -79.86 44.19 -58.77
CA SER A 301 -79.66 44.74 -60.11
C SER A 301 -80.88 45.56 -60.54
N GLN A 302 -80.67 46.85 -60.77
CA GLN A 302 -81.66 47.78 -61.26
C GLN A 302 -81.44 48.03 -62.74
N THR A 303 -82.53 48.08 -63.51
CA THR A 303 -82.51 48.40 -64.95
C THR A 303 -83.48 49.54 -65.20
N LEU A 304 -82.99 50.60 -65.84
CA LEU A 304 -83.77 51.77 -66.21
C LEU A 304 -83.66 51.99 -67.71
N THR A 305 -84.75 51.75 -68.44
CA THR A 305 -84.75 51.93 -69.90
C THR A 305 -84.98 53.39 -70.28
N LEU A 306 -84.44 53.82 -71.43
CA LEU A 306 -84.75 55.16 -71.96
C LEU A 306 -86.26 55.32 -72.21
N ALA A 307 -86.96 54.24 -72.58
CA ALA A 307 -88.39 54.28 -72.83
C ALA A 307 -89.19 54.64 -71.56
N GLU A 308 -88.84 54.07 -70.40
CA GLU A 308 -89.47 54.39 -69.11
C GLU A 308 -89.16 55.83 -68.66
N LEU A 309 -87.93 56.29 -68.92
CA LEU A 309 -87.53 57.68 -68.61
C LEU A 309 -88.30 58.70 -69.45
N VAL A 310 -88.46 58.42 -70.75
CA VAL A 310 -89.18 59.28 -71.69
C VAL A 310 -90.68 59.27 -71.41
N LYS A 311 -91.27 58.10 -71.11
CA LYS A 311 -92.72 57.97 -70.85
C LYS A 311 -93.19 58.69 -69.59
N THR A 312 -92.32 58.87 -68.61
CA THR A 312 -92.60 59.63 -67.37
C THR A 312 -92.50 61.16 -67.56
N HIS A 313 -91.90 61.62 -68.66
CA HIS A 313 -91.65 63.03 -68.93
C HIS A 313 -92.21 63.50 -70.29
N GLU A 314 -92.93 62.66 -71.02
CA GLU A 314 -93.60 63.06 -72.25
C GLU A 314 -94.82 63.94 -71.94
N THR A 315 -94.94 65.08 -72.62
CA THR A 315 -96.13 65.92 -72.56
C THR A 315 -97.09 65.51 -73.68
N LEU A 316 -98.21 64.88 -73.30
CA LEU A 316 -99.28 64.56 -74.24
C LEU A 316 -99.95 65.86 -74.71
N THR A 317 -99.66 66.29 -75.95
CA THR A 317 -100.27 67.49 -76.54
C THR A 317 -101.53 67.10 -77.29
N THR A 318 -102.70 67.49 -76.81
CA THR A 318 -103.98 67.29 -77.53
C THR A 318 -104.44 68.61 -78.13
N LEU A 319 -104.72 68.62 -79.45
CA LEU A 319 -105.27 69.77 -80.16
C LEU A 319 -106.78 69.55 -80.39
N THR A 320 -107.61 70.42 -79.83
CA THR A 320 -109.07 70.40 -80.04
C THR A 320 -109.49 71.54 -80.99
N LYS A 321 -110.35 71.22 -81.96
CA LYS A 321 -110.84 72.21 -82.95
C LYS A 321 -112.03 72.99 -82.38
N GLY A 322 -111.88 74.30 -82.24
CA GLY A 322 -112.96 75.22 -81.86
C GLY A 322 -113.74 75.74 -83.07
N ASN A 323 -114.93 76.31 -82.82
CA ASN A 323 -115.74 76.95 -83.85
C ASN A 323 -115.20 78.35 -84.20
N ALA A 324 -115.38 78.76 -85.46
CA ALA A 324 -114.80 79.95 -86.11
C ALA A 324 -113.30 79.86 -86.47
N GLY A 325 -112.79 78.65 -86.71
CA GLY A 325 -111.47 78.43 -87.34
C GLY A 325 -110.27 78.53 -86.40
N THR A 326 -110.50 78.48 -85.08
CA THR A 326 -109.45 78.48 -84.05
C THR A 326 -109.23 77.06 -83.47
N TYR A 327 -108.00 76.76 -83.04
CA TYR A 327 -107.60 75.51 -82.40
C TYR A 327 -107.02 75.81 -81.01
N THR A 328 -107.30 74.95 -80.02
CA THR A 328 -106.68 74.94 -78.69
C THR A 328 -106.28 73.54 -78.30
#